data_AF-A0AAW0J9I0-F1
#
_entry.id   AF-A0AAW0J9I0-F1
#
_cell.length_a   1.000
_cell.length_b   1.000
_cell.length_c   1.000
_cell.angle_alpha   90.00
_cell.angle_beta   90.00
_cell.angle_gamma   90.00
#
_symmetry.space_group_name_H-M   'P 1'
#
loop_
_entity.id
_entity.type
_entity.pdbx_description
1 polymer ?
#
loop_
_entity_poly.entity_id
_entity_poly.type
_entity_poly.pdbx_seq_one_letter_code
_entity_poly.pdbx_strand_id
1 'polypeptide(L)'
;MNTNPHLSTDPCNGKTDTTMGQALVLKVRIQNSKENDFIEIELHTQELSYQNLLQVSCCELGIHPEQVEKIRKLPNTLLRKDKDIQRLQDFQEIELLVKSGKYERTQHPTSPLTERPCYNSEAATLTY
;
A
#
# COMPACT_ATOMS: atom_id res chain seq x y z
N MET A 1 -24.61 46.95 -3.74
CA MET A 1 -24.76 45.49 -3.90
C MET A 1 -23.41 45.01 -4.43
N ASN A 2 -22.54 44.23 -3.78
CA ASN A 2 -22.57 43.44 -2.55
C ASN A 2 -21.10 43.11 -2.18
N THR A 3 -20.71 43.38 -0.93
CA THR A 3 -19.80 42.63 -0.03
C THR A 3 -18.69 41.70 -0.59
N ASN A 4 -17.43 42.02 -0.24
CA ASN A 4 -16.33 41.06 -0.04
C ASN A 4 -16.63 40.14 1.16
N PRO A 5 -16.09 38.90 1.20
CA PRO A 5 -14.99 38.68 2.13
C PRO A 5 -13.92 37.65 1.69
N HIS A 6 -12.66 38.04 1.90
CA HIS A 6 -11.61 37.30 2.62
C HIS A 6 -11.72 35.75 2.66
N LEU A 7 -10.88 35.08 1.88
CA LEU A 7 -10.56 33.68 2.09
C LEU A 7 -9.49 33.59 3.19
N SER A 8 -9.92 33.28 4.41
CA SER A 8 -9.03 32.93 5.53
C SER A 8 -8.44 31.53 5.33
N THR A 9 -7.19 31.37 5.82
CA THR A 9 -6.61 30.18 6.49
C THR A 9 -6.64 28.86 5.71
N ASP A 10 -5.50 28.25 5.38
CA ASP A 10 -4.65 27.59 6.37
C ASP A 10 -3.13 27.77 6.19
N PRO A 11 -2.37 27.95 7.29
CA PRO A 11 -0.94 27.74 7.31
C PRO A 11 -0.67 26.27 7.64
N CYS A 12 -0.37 25.44 6.66
CA CYS A 12 0.27 24.14 6.97
C CYS A 12 1.75 24.36 7.28
N ASN A 13 2.00 24.99 8.42
CA ASN A 13 3.25 24.84 9.17
C ASN A 13 3.28 23.41 9.71
N GLY A 14 3.88 22.51 8.93
CA GLY A 14 4.35 21.22 9.39
C GLY A 14 5.86 21.18 9.21
N LYS A 15 6.58 21.87 10.08
CA LYS A 15 7.98 21.51 10.37
C LYS A 15 7.98 20.03 10.77
N THR A 16 8.34 19.12 9.89
CA THR A 16 9.07 17.93 10.35
C THR A 16 10.52 18.32 10.27
N ASP A 17 10.92 18.99 11.35
CA ASP A 17 12.29 19.09 11.80
C ASP A 17 13.11 17.91 11.30
N THR A 18 14.25 18.23 10.72
CA THR A 18 15.38 17.36 10.43
C THR A 18 15.93 16.77 11.74
N THR A 19 15.10 16.09 12.51
CA THR A 19 15.57 15.04 13.39
C THR A 19 15.80 13.87 12.45
N MET A 20 17.06 13.58 12.18
CA MET A 20 17.56 12.44 11.41
C MET A 20 17.13 11.13 12.09
N GLY A 21 15.82 10.86 12.06
CA GLY A 21 15.23 9.63 12.54
C GLY A 21 15.71 8.54 11.62
N GLN A 22 16.63 7.72 12.13
CA GLN A 22 17.19 6.58 11.41
C GLN A 22 16.03 5.81 10.77
N ALA A 23 16.09 5.60 9.46
CA ALA A 23 15.14 4.73 8.78
C ALA A 23 15.55 3.28 9.07
N LEU A 24 14.55 2.47 9.37
CA LEU A 24 14.69 1.04 9.57
C LEU A 24 14.32 0.33 8.27
N VAL A 25 15.19 -0.53 7.76
CA VAL A 25 14.89 -1.39 6.61
C VAL A 25 14.33 -2.72 7.12
N LEU A 26 13.17 -3.15 6.62
CA LEU A 26 12.54 -4.42 7.01
C LEU A 26 12.27 -5.28 5.79
N LYS A 27 12.37 -6.61 5.98
CA LYS A 27 12.07 -7.60 4.94
C LYS A 27 10.69 -8.17 5.18
N VAL A 28 9.71 -7.79 4.37
CA VAL A 28 8.32 -8.22 4.53
C VAL A 28 7.91 -9.22 3.46
N ARG A 29 7.06 -10.18 3.83
CA ARG A 29 6.42 -11.10 2.88
C ARG A 29 5.04 -11.54 3.35
N ILE A 30 4.29 -12.17 2.47
CA ILE A 30 3.01 -12.80 2.82
C ILE A 30 3.26 -14.29 3.13
N GLN A 31 2.89 -14.74 4.33
CA GLN A 31 3.11 -16.14 4.76
C GLN A 31 2.41 -17.17 3.86
N ASN A 32 1.23 -16.82 3.33
CA ASN A 32 0.39 -17.71 2.53
C ASN A 32 0.43 -17.39 1.02
N SER A 33 1.45 -16.67 0.56
CA SER A 33 1.65 -16.44 -0.87
C SER A 33 2.38 -17.61 -1.51
N LYS A 34 2.16 -17.80 -2.82
CA LYS A 34 2.96 -18.74 -3.62
C LYS A 34 4.41 -18.27 -3.73
N GLU A 35 4.59 -16.95 -3.73
CA GLU A 35 5.88 -16.27 -3.77
C GLU A 35 6.37 -16.08 -2.32
N ASN A 36 7.53 -16.65 -2.00
CA ASN A 36 8.13 -16.59 -0.67
C ASN A 36 9.19 -15.49 -0.55
N ASP A 37 9.25 -14.62 -1.56
CA ASP A 37 10.22 -13.56 -1.68
C ASP A 37 9.94 -12.46 -0.65
N PHE A 38 11.03 -11.88 -0.14
CA PHE A 38 10.96 -10.74 0.76
C PHE A 38 11.10 -9.44 -0.04
N ILE A 39 10.26 -8.46 0.29
CA ILE A 39 10.36 -7.09 -0.19
C ILE A 39 10.99 -6.26 0.92
N GLU A 40 11.95 -5.42 0.56
CA GLU A 40 12.57 -4.47 1.49
C GLU A 40 11.73 -3.20 1.55
N ILE A 41 11.32 -2.81 2.76
CA ILE A 41 10.56 -1.58 3.02
C ILE A 41 11.32 -0.71 4.01
N GLU A 42 11.22 0.60 3.86
CA GLU A 42 11.83 1.58 4.75
C GLU A 42 10.76 2.19 5.67
N LEU A 43 11.03 2.21 6.97
CA LEU A 43 10.15 2.76 7.99
C LEU A 43 10.93 3.65 8.94
N HIS A 44 10.47 4.87 9.18
CA HIS A 44 11.12 5.77 10.12
C HIS A 44 11.03 5.24 11.56
N THR A 45 12.15 5.21 12.28
CA THR A 45 12.19 4.78 13.70
C THR A 45 11.25 5.59 14.60
N GLN A 46 10.99 6.85 14.25
CA GLN A 46 10.06 7.74 14.94
C GLN A 46 8.58 7.33 14.77
N GLU A 47 8.27 6.56 13.72
CA GLU A 47 6.91 6.16 13.34
C GLU A 47 6.71 4.63 13.42
N LEU A 48 7.54 3.92 14.20
CA LEU A 48 7.44 2.48 14.47
C LEU A 48 6.19 2.16 15.32
N SER A 49 5.03 2.27 14.70
CA SER A 49 3.73 1.85 15.23
C SER A 49 3.21 0.64 14.45
N TYR A 50 2.34 -0.14 15.10
CA TYR A 50 1.72 -1.31 14.48
C TYR A 50 0.90 -0.91 13.25
N GLN A 51 0.16 0.20 13.32
CA GLN A 51 -0.65 0.70 12.21
C GLN A 51 0.22 1.15 11.04
N ASN A 52 1.30 1.88 11.29
CA ASN A 52 2.18 2.34 10.21
C ASN A 52 2.89 1.17 9.51
N LEU A 53 3.43 0.22 10.29
CA LEU A 53 4.03 -0.99 9.72
C LEU A 53 3.01 -1.76 8.86
N LEU A 54 1.79 -1.97 9.38
CA LEU A 54 0.73 -2.65 8.66
C LEU A 54 0.43 -1.93 7.34
N GLN A 55 0.24 -0.61 7.36
CA GLN A 55 -0.16 0.16 6.20
C GLN A 55 0.92 0.20 5.13
N VAL A 56 2.18 0.49 5.49
CA VAL A 56 3.32 0.50 4.55
C VAL A 56 3.52 -0.90 3.97
N SER A 57 3.54 -1.94 4.81
CA SER A 57 3.71 -3.32 4.33
C SER A 57 2.58 -3.75 3.39
N CYS A 58 1.33 -3.38 3.71
CA CYS A 58 0.17 -3.68 2.88
C CYS A 58 0.24 -2.96 1.52
N CYS A 59 0.67 -1.71 1.51
CA CYS A 59 0.83 -0.92 0.29
C CYS A 59 1.86 -1.54 -0.65
N GLU A 60 3.03 -1.93 -0.13
CA GLU A 60 4.11 -2.54 -0.92
C GLU A 60 3.78 -3.97 -1.37
N LEU A 61 3.07 -4.75 -0.55
CA LEU A 61 2.62 -6.10 -0.88
C LEU A 61 1.34 -6.13 -1.74
N GLY A 62 0.70 -4.98 -1.97
CA GLY A 62 -0.55 -4.86 -2.73
C GLY A 62 -1.75 -5.58 -2.08
N ILE A 63 -1.77 -5.66 -0.75
CA ILE A 63 -2.86 -6.28 0.02
C ILE A 63 -3.59 -5.23 0.86
N HIS A 64 -4.81 -5.52 1.27
CA HIS A 64 -5.56 -4.63 2.17
C HIS A 64 -5.35 -5.00 3.64
N PRO A 65 -5.25 -4.02 4.55
CA PRO A 65 -5.03 -4.26 5.98
C PRO A 65 -6.15 -5.09 6.62
N GLU A 66 -7.38 -5.03 6.09
CA GLU A 66 -8.52 -5.84 6.55
C GLU A 66 -8.32 -7.36 6.31
N GLN A 67 -7.47 -7.71 5.35
CA GLN A 67 -7.14 -9.09 5.01
C GLN A 67 -6.05 -9.64 5.93
N VAL A 68 -5.25 -8.78 6.56
CA VAL A 68 -4.17 -9.20 7.46
C VAL A 68 -4.77 -9.70 8.76
N GLU A 69 -4.54 -10.97 9.06
CA GLU A 69 -4.95 -11.59 10.32
C GLU A 69 -3.93 -11.34 11.42
N LYS A 70 -2.64 -11.52 11.11
CA LYS A 70 -1.54 -11.44 12.07
C LYS A 70 -0.27 -10.95 11.39
N ILE A 71 0.54 -10.20 12.14
CA ILE A 71 1.90 -9.83 11.74
C ILE A 71 2.87 -10.58 12.65
N ARG A 72 3.80 -11.34 12.08
CA ARG A 72 4.80 -12.10 12.83
C ARG A 72 6.20 -11.74 12.36
N LYS A 73 7.12 -11.60 13.29
CA LYS A 73 8.55 -11.59 13.03
C LYS A 73 9.06 -13.04 12.99
N LEU A 74 9.93 -13.37 12.05
CA LEU A 74 10.58 -14.68 12.02
C LEU A 74 11.63 -14.85 13.14
N PRO A 75 11.79 -16.07 13.68
CA PRO A 75 11.20 -17.30 13.17
C PRO A 75 9.75 -17.58 13.59
N ASN A 76 9.16 -16.99 14.65
CA ASN A 76 7.75 -17.22 15.08
C ASN A 76 7.24 -16.26 16.18
N THR A 77 7.57 -14.97 16.12
CA THR A 77 7.20 -13.97 17.15
C THR A 77 6.01 -13.13 16.69
N LEU A 78 4.88 -13.23 17.38
CA LEU A 78 3.69 -12.42 17.07
C LEU A 78 3.86 -10.97 17.55
N LEU A 79 3.75 -10.01 16.63
CA LEU A 79 3.76 -8.58 16.94
C LEU A 79 2.32 -8.14 17.23
N ARG A 80 2.06 -7.59 18.42
CA ARG A 80 0.68 -7.24 18.85
C ARG A 80 0.49 -5.77 19.19
N LYS A 81 1.58 -5.07 19.48
CA LYS A 81 1.57 -3.69 19.97
C LYS A 81 2.78 -2.94 19.45
N ASP A 82 2.71 -1.62 19.50
CA ASP A 82 3.78 -0.72 19.06
C ASP A 82 5.11 -1.01 19.76
N LYS A 83 5.08 -1.44 21.03
CA LYS A 83 6.30 -1.81 21.78
C LYS A 83 7.02 -3.03 21.23
N ASP A 84 6.34 -3.90 20.50
CA ASP A 84 6.98 -5.03 19.82
C ASP A 84 7.63 -4.55 18.51
N ILE A 85 7.01 -3.57 17.83
CA ILE A 85 7.51 -2.93 16.60
C ILE A 85 8.75 -2.08 16.89
N GLN A 86 8.74 -1.32 17.98
CA GLN A 86 9.89 -0.51 18.43
C GLN A 86 11.13 -1.34 18.80
N ARG A 87 11.00 -2.67 18.93
CA ARG A 87 12.11 -3.60 19.19
C ARG A 87 12.67 -4.21 17.91
N LEU A 88 12.07 -3.92 16.75
CA LEU A 88 12.57 -4.37 15.47
C LEU A 88 13.91 -3.69 15.14
N GLN A 89 14.70 -4.37 14.34
CA GLN A 89 16.01 -3.91 13.87
C GLN A 89 16.06 -4.03 12.36
N ASP A 90 17.06 -3.41 11.74
CA ASP A 90 17.28 -3.49 10.30
C ASP A 90 17.38 -4.93 9.81
N PHE A 91 16.87 -5.14 8.60
CA PHE A 91 16.82 -6.40 7.86
C PHE A 91 16.10 -7.53 8.60
N GLN A 92 15.25 -7.21 9.58
CA GLN A 92 14.41 -8.23 10.19
C GLN A 92 13.32 -8.70 9.26
N GLU A 93 13.09 -10.00 9.29
CA GLU A 93 12.12 -10.68 8.46
C GLU A 93 10.77 -10.71 9.16
N ILE A 94 9.75 -10.23 8.46
CA ILE A 94 8.37 -10.15 8.91
C ILE A 94 7.47 -10.86 7.91
N GLU A 95 6.57 -11.68 8.42
CA GLU A 95 5.53 -12.32 7.66
C GLU A 95 4.15 -11.77 8.06
N LEU A 96 3.37 -11.40 7.04
CA LEU A 96 1.98 -11.04 7.20
C LEU A 96 1.13 -12.27 6.86
N LEU A 97 0.38 -12.74 7.85
CA LEU A 97 -0.61 -13.79 7.67
C LEU A 97 -1.89 -13.14 7.14
N VAL A 98 -2.26 -13.49 5.92
CA VAL A 98 -3.47 -12.99 5.25
C VAL A 98 -4.56 -14.05 5.35
N LYS A 99 -5.80 -13.64 5.67
CA LYS A 99 -6.96 -14.51 5.66
C LYS A 99 -7.16 -15.07 4.26
N SER A 100 -7.32 -16.38 4.15
CA SER A 100 -7.68 -17.06 2.89
C SER A 100 -9.12 -16.79 2.49
N GLY A 101 -9.48 -15.52 2.27
CA GLY A 101 -10.62 -15.15 1.45
C GLY A 101 -10.16 -15.10 0.01
N LYS A 102 -10.96 -15.61 -0.94
CA LYS A 102 -10.68 -15.49 -2.38
C LYS A 102 -10.65 -14.00 -2.73
N TYR A 103 -9.49 -13.37 -2.65
CA TYR A 103 -9.29 -12.08 -3.27
C TYR A 103 -8.94 -12.38 -4.72
N GLU A 104 -9.93 -12.23 -5.58
CA GLU A 104 -9.64 -11.94 -6.97
C GLU A 104 -8.70 -10.75 -6.91
N ARG A 105 -7.47 -10.92 -7.37
CA ARG A 105 -6.56 -9.82 -7.66
C ARG A 105 -7.38 -8.92 -8.57
N THR A 106 -8.02 -7.88 -8.04
CA THR A 106 -8.54 -6.77 -8.82
C THR A 106 -7.28 -6.09 -9.32
N GLN A 107 -6.69 -6.72 -10.34
CA GLN A 107 -6.09 -6.07 -11.46
C GLN A 107 -6.96 -4.84 -11.67
N HIS A 108 -6.36 -3.68 -11.38
CA HIS A 108 -6.57 -2.45 -12.14
C HIS A 108 -7.71 -2.64 -13.15
N PRO A 109 -8.85 -1.95 -13.04
CA PRO A 109 -9.76 -1.91 -14.17
C PRO A 109 -8.92 -1.33 -15.31
N THR A 110 -8.41 -2.21 -16.16
CA THR A 110 -7.95 -1.88 -17.49
C THR A 110 -9.15 -1.16 -18.05
N SER A 111 -9.00 0.16 -18.18
CA SER A 111 -9.96 1.04 -18.81
C SER A 111 -10.62 0.26 -19.94
N PRO A 112 -11.96 0.16 -20.02
CA PRO A 112 -12.58 -0.50 -21.15
C PRO A 112 -12.15 0.33 -22.36
N LEU A 113 -11.18 -0.19 -23.11
CA LEU A 113 -10.87 0.23 -24.45
C LEU A 113 -12.20 0.09 -25.15
N THR A 114 -12.84 1.25 -25.33
CA THR A 114 -14.13 1.34 -25.99
C THR A 114 -13.85 0.82 -27.38
N GLU A 115 -14.24 -0.44 -27.60
CA GLU A 115 -14.18 -1.12 -28.88
C GLU A 115 -15.11 -0.32 -29.77
N ARG A 116 -14.56 0.70 -30.44
CA ARG A 116 -15.24 1.35 -31.55
C ARG A 116 -15.53 0.20 -32.51
N PRO A 117 -16.79 -0.04 -32.92
CA PRO A 117 -17.02 -0.91 -34.06
C PRO A 117 -16.32 -0.24 -35.24
N CYS A 118 -15.16 -0.75 -35.64
CA CYS A 118 -14.41 -0.33 -36.81
C CYS A 118 -15.13 -0.84 -38.08
N TYR A 119 -16.42 -0.56 -38.19
CA TYR A 119 -17.21 -0.80 -39.39
C TYR A 119 -17.51 0.55 -40.02
N ASN A 120 -16.74 0.88 -41.05
CA ASN A 120 -17.01 2.05 -41.87
C ASN A 120 -18.10 1.66 -42.87
N SER A 121 -19.35 2.06 -42.62
CA SER A 121 -20.51 1.70 -43.44
C SER A 121 -20.49 2.30 -44.85
N GLU A 122 -19.53 3.18 -45.15
CA GLU A 122 -19.42 3.84 -46.46
C GLU A 122 -18.65 3.02 -47.51
N ALA A 123 -18.13 1.83 -47.16
CA ALA A 123 -17.34 1.01 -48.08
C ALA A 123 -18.15 -0.09 -48.81
N ALA A 124 -19.47 -0.18 -48.62
CA ALA A 124 -20.29 -1.27 -49.16
C ALA A 124 -21.20 -0.82 -50.31
N THR A 125 -20.65 -0.24 -51.38
CA THR A 125 -21.35 -0.17 -52.68
C THR A 125 -20.34 -0.23 -53.82
N LEU A 126 -19.94 -1.45 -54.19
CA LEU A 126 -19.35 -1.74 -55.49
C LEU A 126 -20.09 -2.94 -56.09
N THR A 127 -21.03 -2.60 -56.98
CA THR A 127 -21.43 -3.25 -58.23
C THR A 127 -21.35 -4.77 -58.41
N TYR A 128 -22.46 -5.35 -58.89
CA TYR A 128 -22.42 -6.24 -60.06
C TYR A 128 -23.49 -5.81 -61.06
#